data_AF-A0A7C4UPG3-F1
#
_entry.id   AF-A0A7C4UPG3-F1
#
_cell.length_a   1.000
_cell.length_b   1.000
_cell.length_c   1.000
_cell.angle_alpha   90.00
_cell.angle_beta   90.00
_cell.angle_gamma   90.00
#
_symmetry.space_group_name_H-M   'P 1'
#
loop_
_entity.id
_entity.type
_entity.pdbx_description
1 polymer ?
#
loop_
_entity_poly.entity_id
_entity_poly.type
_entity_poly.pdbx_seq_one_letter_code
_entity_poly.pdbx_strand_id
1 'polypeptide(L)'
;MIEISVTWAFIIFSFVILLAIIVLWYLSELNARKIYSFYKEQYVWKCAYCSFVYLDADSEEISQCPRCNSYNVAYQSANNIFEPKQIVTENSSGEVRRRNPSRKKNPHAKHRGPRKRR
;
A
#
# COMPACT_ATOMS: atom_id res chain seq x y z
N MET A 1 -59.61 -6.54 3.48
CA MET A 1 -58.76 -6.42 2.29
C MET A 1 -57.99 -5.12 2.46
N ILE A 2 -56.68 -5.17 2.69
CA ILE A 2 -55.89 -3.95 2.93
C ILE A 2 -55.65 -3.32 1.56
N GLU A 3 -56.29 -2.19 1.28
CA GLU A 3 -56.09 -1.42 0.06
C GLU A 3 -54.78 -0.63 0.18
N ILE A 4 -53.68 -1.26 -0.24
CA ILE A 4 -52.40 -0.59 -0.36
C ILE A 4 -52.50 0.33 -1.57
N SER A 5 -52.40 1.65 -1.33
CA SER A 5 -52.37 2.59 -2.45
C SER A 5 -51.09 2.40 -3.26
N VAL A 6 -51.16 2.65 -4.56
CA VAL A 6 -50.04 2.50 -5.49
C VAL A 6 -48.82 3.30 -5.01
N THR A 7 -49.04 4.48 -4.43
CA THR A 7 -47.98 5.32 -3.86
C THR A 7 -47.23 4.63 -2.74
N TRP A 8 -47.94 3.96 -1.82
CA TRP A 8 -47.31 3.21 -0.73
C TRP A 8 -46.47 2.04 -1.23
N ALA A 9 -46.93 1.35 -2.27
CA ALA A 9 -46.14 0.29 -2.89
C ALA A 9 -44.79 0.83 -3.40
N PHE A 10 -44.79 1.93 -4.15
CA PHE A 10 -43.55 2.56 -4.64
C PHE A 10 -42.59 2.97 -3.52
N ILE A 11 -43.11 3.56 -2.44
CA ILE A 11 -42.29 3.97 -1.30
C ILE A 11 -41.62 2.76 -0.67
N ILE A 12 -42.37 1.69 -0.42
CA ILE A 12 -41.85 0.47 0.22
C ILE A 12 -40.80 -0.18 -0.67
N PHE A 13 -41.08 -0.37 -1.96
CA PHE A 13 -40.13 -0.99 -2.87
C PHE A 13 -38.84 -0.16 -3.01
N SER A 14 -38.96 1.15 -3.16
CA SER A 14 -37.79 2.04 -3.23
C SER A 14 -36.95 1.97 -1.96
N PHE A 15 -37.60 1.98 -0.80
CA PHE A 15 -36.93 1.87 0.50
C PHE A 15 -36.20 0.53 0.67
N VAL A 16 -36.82 -0.58 0.28
CA VAL A 16 -36.21 -1.92 0.32
C VAL A 16 -34.98 -2.00 -0.58
N ILE A 17 -35.04 -1.43 -1.79
CA ILE A 17 -33.90 -1.40 -2.72
C ILE A 17 -32.76 -0.57 -2.15
N LEU A 18 -33.05 0.62 -1.60
CA LEU A 18 -32.04 1.45 -0.95
C LEU A 18 -31.38 0.74 0.24
N LEU A 19 -32.18 0.09 1.09
CA LEU A 19 -31.66 -0.73 2.18
C LEU A 19 -30.76 -1.85 1.67
N ALA A 20 -31.17 -2.56 0.62
CA ALA A 20 -30.36 -3.63 0.02
C ALA A 20 -29.02 -3.10 -0.48
N ILE A 21 -28.99 -1.93 -1.15
CA ILE A 21 -27.76 -1.29 -1.62
C ILE A 21 -26.85 -0.95 -0.43
N ILE A 22 -27.39 -0.36 0.64
CA ILE A 22 -26.62 0.01 1.83
C ILE A 22 -26.03 -1.23 2.51
N VAL A 23 -26.83 -2.30 2.65
CA VAL A 23 -26.38 -3.56 3.24
C VAL A 23 -25.28 -4.19 2.39
N LEU A 24 -25.46 -4.26 1.06
CA LEU A 24 -24.44 -4.79 0.14
C LEU A 24 -23.15 -3.98 0.21
N TRP A 25 -23.25 -2.65 0.24
CA TRP A 25 -22.10 -1.77 0.39
C TRP A 25 -21.37 -2.01 1.71
N TYR A 26 -22.12 -2.12 2.81
CA TYR A 26 -21.55 -2.38 4.13
C TYR A 26 -20.86 -3.76 4.21
N LEU A 27 -21.48 -4.80 3.66
CA LEU A 27 -20.87 -6.13 3.57
C LEU A 27 -19.62 -6.13 2.68
N SER A 28 -19.64 -5.38 1.57
CA SER A 28 -18.46 -5.20 0.71
C SER A 28 -17.31 -4.55 1.46
N GLU A 29 -17.57 -3.50 2.23
CA GLU A 29 -16.56 -2.81 3.04
C GLU A 29 -15.99 -3.73 4.13
N LEU A 30 -16.84 -4.52 4.81
CA LEU A 30 -16.38 -5.51 5.79
C LEU A 30 -15.53 -6.61 5.16
N ASN A 31 -15.93 -7.10 3.99
CA ASN A 31 -15.18 -8.13 3.27
C ASN A 31 -13.85 -7.58 2.73
N ALA A 32 -13.84 -6.35 2.21
CA ALA A 32 -12.62 -5.68 1.78
C ALA A 32 -11.61 -5.60 2.94
N ARG A 33 -12.05 -5.17 4.13
CA ARG A 33 -11.20 -5.13 5.34
C ARG A 33 -10.65 -6.50 5.73
N LYS A 34 -11.46 -7.56 5.64
CA LYS A 34 -10.99 -8.94 5.89
C LYS A 34 -9.94 -9.36 4.87
N ILE A 35 -10.15 -9.10 3.59
CA ILE A 35 -9.21 -9.43 2.52
C ILE A 35 -7.87 -8.70 2.76
N TYR A 36 -7.89 -7.41 3.07
CA TYR A 36 -6.67 -6.67 3.43
C TYR A 36 -5.99 -7.20 4.70
N SER A 37 -6.74 -7.76 5.65
CA SER A 37 -6.17 -8.41 6.83
C SER A 37 -5.44 -9.71 6.49
N PHE A 38 -5.91 -10.49 5.51
CA PHE A 38 -5.22 -11.71 5.06
C PHE A 38 -3.92 -11.41 4.28
N TYR A 39 -3.85 -10.27 3.58
CA TYR A 39 -2.62 -9.82 2.91
C TYR A 39 -1.58 -9.18 3.86
N LYS A 40 -1.87 -9.11 5.16
CA LYS A 40 -1.03 -8.38 6.12
C LYS A 40 0.26 -9.10 6.51
N GLU A 41 0.35 -10.41 6.27
CA GLU A 41 1.53 -11.23 6.58
C GLU A 41 2.42 -11.44 5.34
N GLN A 42 2.39 -10.52 4.37
CA GLN A 42 3.37 -10.54 3.27
C GLN A 42 4.63 -9.80 3.68
N TYR A 43 5.72 -10.54 3.83
CA TYR A 43 7.02 -9.96 4.12
C TYR A 43 7.66 -9.45 2.83
N VAL A 44 7.95 -8.16 2.80
CA VAL A 44 8.71 -7.55 1.70
C VAL A 44 10.20 -7.73 1.98
N TRP A 45 10.87 -8.49 1.11
CA TRP A 45 12.29 -8.78 1.22
C TRP A 45 13.08 -8.05 0.14
N LYS A 46 14.27 -7.59 0.49
CA LYS A 46 15.27 -7.09 -0.45
C LYS A 46 16.52 -7.94 -0.35
N CYS A 47 16.92 -8.53 -1.46
CA CYS A 47 18.13 -9.35 -1.49
C CYS A 47 19.40 -8.54 -1.24
N ALA A 48 20.25 -8.99 -0.31
CA ALA A 48 21.54 -8.35 -0.04
C ALA A 48 22.53 -8.46 -1.21
N TYR A 49 22.42 -9.50 -2.03
CA TYR A 49 23.34 -9.77 -3.15
C TYR A 49 22.91 -9.08 -4.45
N CYS A 50 21.69 -9.35 -4.91
CA CYS A 50 21.21 -8.85 -6.21
C CYS A 50 20.29 -7.62 -6.10
N SER A 51 19.98 -7.16 -4.89
CA SER A 51 19.07 -6.03 -4.61
C SER A 51 17.65 -6.16 -5.19
N PHE A 52 17.26 -7.37 -5.60
CA PHE A 52 15.92 -7.68 -6.05
C PHE A 52 14.94 -7.64 -4.87
N VAL A 53 13.81 -6.94 -5.05
CA VAL A 53 12.74 -6.83 -4.07
C VAL A 53 11.65 -7.83 -4.44
N TYR A 54 11.23 -8.63 -3.47
CA TYR A 54 10.20 -9.65 -3.65
C TYR A 54 9.31 -9.75 -2.41
N LEU A 55 8.15 -10.38 -2.58
CA LEU A 55 7.23 -10.68 -1.49
C LEU A 55 7.33 -12.16 -1.19
N ASP A 56 7.40 -12.49 0.09
CA ASP A 56 7.36 -13.87 0.56
C ASP A 56 6.24 -13.99 1.60
N ALA A 57 5.43 -15.04 1.47
CA ALA A 57 4.30 -15.31 2.35
C ALA A 57 4.66 -16.28 3.48
N ASP A 58 5.70 -17.11 3.29
CA ASP A 58 5.98 -18.26 4.16
C ASP A 58 7.20 -18.03 5.08
N SER A 59 8.01 -17.00 4.81
CA SER A 59 9.30 -16.84 5.49
C SER A 59 9.36 -15.61 6.40
N GLU A 60 9.17 -15.81 7.70
CA GLU A 60 9.38 -14.77 8.71
C GLU A 60 10.87 -14.56 9.03
N GLU A 61 11.68 -15.63 9.04
CA GLU A 61 13.07 -15.58 9.53
C GLU A 61 14.14 -15.61 8.42
N ILE A 62 13.95 -16.46 7.40
CA ILE A 62 14.92 -16.69 6.32
C ILE A 62 14.20 -16.80 4.98
N SER A 63 14.50 -15.91 4.03
CA SER A 63 13.92 -15.93 2.68
C SER A 63 14.97 -16.29 1.63
N GLN A 64 14.58 -17.07 0.62
CA GLN A 64 15.45 -17.39 -0.51
C GLN A 64 15.10 -16.53 -1.72
N CYS A 65 16.10 -15.80 -2.26
CA CYS A 65 15.85 -14.94 -3.41
C CYS A 65 15.57 -15.77 -4.68
N PRO A 66 14.47 -15.53 -5.42
CA PRO A 66 14.13 -16.29 -6.63
C PRO A 66 15.06 -16.02 -7.82
N ARG A 67 15.90 -14.98 -7.75
CA ARG A 67 16.77 -14.56 -8.84
C ARG A 67 18.19 -15.11 -8.74
N CYS A 68 18.74 -15.16 -7.53
CA CYS A 68 20.12 -15.56 -7.28
C CYS A 68 20.26 -16.66 -6.23
N ASN A 69 19.14 -17.19 -5.71
CA ASN A 69 19.06 -18.28 -4.76
C ASN A 69 19.83 -18.07 -3.45
N SER A 70 20.28 -16.85 -3.18
CA SER A 70 20.92 -16.46 -1.93
C SER A 70 19.89 -16.33 -0.82
N TYR A 71 20.26 -16.73 0.39
CA TYR A 71 19.45 -16.57 1.58
C TYR A 71 19.60 -15.15 2.16
N ASN A 72 18.49 -14.53 2.52
CA ASN A 72 18.46 -13.32 3.35
C ASN A 72 17.94 -13.68 4.74
N VAL A 73 18.46 -12.99 5.75
CA VAL A 73 18.07 -13.18 7.15
C VAL A 73 17.31 -11.94 7.61
N ALA A 74 16.20 -12.10 8.34
CA ALA A 74 15.31 -11.00 8.73
C ALA A 74 16.03 -9.86 9.46
N TYR A 75 17.05 -10.19 10.25
CA TYR A 75 17.88 -9.22 10.98
C TYR A 75 18.55 -8.18 10.06
N GLN A 76 18.88 -8.52 8.81
CA GLN A 76 19.43 -7.57 7.84
C GLN A 76 18.35 -6.73 7.13
N SER A 77 17.10 -7.22 7.06
CA SER A 77 16.00 -6.53 6.37
C SER A 77 15.36 -5.43 7.24
N ALA A 78 15.45 -5.55 8.58
CA ALA A 78 14.96 -4.55 9.53
C ALA A 78 15.59 -3.15 9.36
N ASN A 79 16.76 -3.04 8.72
CA ASN A 79 17.40 -1.75 8.45
C ASN A 79 16.80 -0.97 7.27
N ASN A 80 15.78 -1.49 6.58
CA ASN A 80 15.07 -0.76 5.52
C ASN A 80 13.55 -0.91 5.60
N ILE A 81 13.00 -1.14 6.80
CA ILE A 81 11.56 -0.93 7.01
C ILE A 81 11.33 0.56 6.76
N PHE A 82 10.72 0.86 5.62
CA PHE A 82 10.23 2.18 5.30
C PHE A 82 9.15 2.49 6.34
N GLU A 83 9.54 3.12 7.45
CA GLU A 83 8.60 3.69 8.39
C GLU A 83 7.63 4.56 7.57
N PRO A 84 6.32 4.27 7.58
CA PRO A 84 5.37 5.15 6.94
C PRO A 84 5.51 6.50 7.63
N LYS A 85 6.08 7.47 6.91
CA LYS A 85 6.29 8.84 7.38
C LYS A 85 4.98 9.34 7.99
N GLN A 86 4.91 9.37 9.31
CA GLN A 86 3.79 9.96 10.02
C GLN A 86 3.67 11.39 9.52
N ILE A 87 2.50 11.73 8.97
CA ILE A 87 2.16 13.10 8.61
C ILE A 87 1.98 13.82 9.94
N VAL A 88 3.06 14.42 10.44
CA VAL A 88 3.02 15.35 11.56
C VAL A 88 2.34 16.60 11.05
N THR A 89 1.10 16.84 11.50
CA THR A 89 0.39 18.10 11.31
C THR A 89 1.01 19.15 12.23
N GLU A 90 2.10 19.76 11.79
CA GLU A 90 2.73 20.88 12.51
C GLU A 90 2.02 22.19 12.15
N ASN A 91 1.07 22.58 13.00
CA ASN A 91 0.66 23.97 13.15
C ASN A 91 1.76 24.73 13.90
N SER A 92 2.66 25.41 13.20
CA SER A 92 3.35 26.57 13.77
C SER A 92 4.07 27.40 12.70
N SER A 93 3.59 28.64 12.60
CA SER A 93 4.23 29.86 12.08
C SER A 93 5.77 29.89 12.13
N GLY A 94 6.39 30.25 10.99
CA GLY A 94 7.80 30.66 10.92
C GLY A 94 8.48 30.28 9.62
N GLU A 95 8.17 30.97 8.51
CA GLU A 95 8.74 30.71 7.20
C GLU A 95 10.22 31.16 7.11
N VAL A 96 11.14 30.28 7.48
CA VAL A 96 12.53 30.36 6.99
C VAL A 96 12.65 29.42 5.80
N ARG A 97 12.69 29.99 4.59
CA ARG A 97 12.93 29.26 3.34
C ARG A 97 14.22 28.44 3.44
N ARG A 98 14.10 27.14 3.71
CA ARG A 98 15.23 26.19 3.61
C ARG A 98 15.63 26.10 2.14
N ARG A 99 16.66 26.86 1.76
CA ARG A 99 17.36 26.68 0.49
C ARG A 99 17.82 25.23 0.42
N ASN A 100 17.26 24.48 -0.52
CA ASN A 100 17.76 23.17 -0.91
C ASN A 100 19.22 23.34 -1.35
N PRO A 101 20.23 22.86 -0.60
CA PRO A 101 21.59 22.89 -1.09
C PRO A 101 21.64 21.87 -2.20
N SER A 102 21.57 22.35 -3.45
CA SER A 102 21.73 21.54 -4.65
C SER A 102 22.96 20.67 -4.47
N ARG A 103 22.71 19.39 -4.22
CA ARG A 103 23.72 18.38 -3.92
C ARG A 103 24.72 18.42 -5.07
N LYS A 104 25.96 18.83 -4.78
CA LYS A 104 27.09 18.84 -5.71
C LYS A 104 27.03 17.59 -6.58
N LYS A 105 26.72 17.75 -7.86
CA LYS A 105 26.90 16.68 -8.84
C LYS A 105 28.40 16.39 -8.88
N ASN A 106 28.80 15.19 -8.48
CA ASN A 106 30.19 14.77 -8.52
C ASN A 106 30.74 14.95 -9.95
N PRO A 107 31.77 15.78 -10.18
CA PRO A 107 32.28 16.08 -11.52
C PRO A 107 32.90 14.85 -12.22
N HIS A 108 33.11 13.74 -11.50
CA HIS A 108 33.70 12.50 -12.02
C HIS A 108 32.70 11.37 -12.27
N ALA A 109 31.39 11.62 -12.27
CA ALA A 109 30.40 10.62 -12.66
C ALA A 109 30.51 10.29 -14.16
N LYS A 110 31.48 9.43 -14.53
CA LYS A 110 31.76 8.98 -15.90
C LYS A 110 30.73 7.99 -16.46
N HIS A 111 29.80 7.50 -15.64
CA HIS A 111 28.78 6.56 -16.11
C HIS A 111 27.46 7.27 -16.42
N ARG A 112 27.32 7.72 -17.67
CA ARG A 112 26.00 7.82 -18.28
C ARG A 112 25.51 6.38 -18.47
N GLY A 113 24.50 5.98 -17.69
CA GLY A 113 23.85 4.68 -17.86
C GLY A 113 23.37 4.48 -19.31
N PRO A 114 23.20 3.23 -19.75
CA PRO A 114 22.93 2.91 -21.14
C PRO A 114 21.63 3.58 -21.58
N ARG A 115 21.71 4.43 -22.61
CA ARG A 115 20.53 4.91 -23.34
C ARG A 115 19.90 3.68 -23.99
N LYS A 116 18.81 3.17 -23.40
CA LYS A 116 17.90 2.26 -24.10
C LYS A 116 17.49 2.92 -25.41
N ARG A 117 17.94 2.37 -26.54
CA ARG A 117 17.39 2.65 -27.86
C ARG A 117 16.43 1.52 -28.20
N ARG A 118 15.29 1.93 -28.75
CA ARG A 118 14.13 1.17 -29.21
C ARG A 118 13.14 0.81 -28.11
#